data_AF-A0A7K7RWV7-F1
#
_entry.id   AF-A0A7K7RWV7-F1
#
_cell.length_a   1.000
_cell.length_b   1.000
_cell.length_c   1.000
_cell.angle_alpha   90.00
_cell.angle_beta   90.00
_cell.angle_gamma   90.00
#
_symmetry.space_group_name_H-M   'P 1'
#
loop_
_entity.id
_entity.type
_entity.pdbx_description
1 polymer ?
#
loop_
_entity_poly.entity_id
_entity_poly.type
_entity_poly.pdbx_seq_one_letter_code
_entity_poly.pdbx_strand_id
1 'polypeptide(L)'
;DSFHLELQESRGFRELRVGRHSVPPCVPLQGLARRFLPGNLREFLAVLWRHLNAFVARRQQLKLLQEEFSECIQGTPCSNSLCNVLSFRCRIPGKNPQI
;
A
#
# COMPACT_ATOMS: atom_id res chain seq x y z
N ASP A 1 8.12 -4.29 7.76
CA ASP A 1 6.79 -3.98 8.31
C ASP A 1 5.97 -5.25 8.43
N SER A 2 5.22 -5.39 9.52
CA SER A 2 4.33 -6.53 9.76
C SER A 2 2.90 -6.04 9.91
N PHE A 3 1.95 -6.79 9.33
CA PHE A 3 0.52 -6.52 9.45
C PHE A 3 -0.16 -7.72 10.11
N HIS A 4 -1.13 -7.45 10.97
CA HIS A 4 -1.86 -8.45 11.73
C HIS A 4 -3.31 -8.52 11.25
N LEU A 5 -3.84 -9.73 11.18
CA LEU A 5 -5.22 -10.02 10.82
C LEU A 5 -5.73 -11.16 11.69
N GLU A 6 -6.76 -10.89 12.47
CA GLU A 6 -7.53 -11.91 13.15
C GLU A 6 -8.72 -12.34 12.27
N LEU A 7 -8.98 -13.65 12.25
CA LEU A 7 -10.18 -14.22 11.66
C LEU A 7 -11.02 -14.84 12.76
N GLN A 8 -12.32 -14.55 12.74
CA GLN A 8 -13.28 -15.03 13.72
C GLN A 8 -14.34 -15.87 13.02
N GLU A 9 -14.72 -16.99 13.63
CA GLU A 9 -15.81 -17.81 13.13
C GLU A 9 -17.15 -17.26 13.64
N SER A 10 -18.08 -16.98 12.72
CA SER A 10 -19.42 -16.57 13.09
C SER A 10 -20.17 -17.77 13.68
N ARG A 11 -20.64 -17.62 14.93
CA ARG A 11 -21.44 -18.65 15.61
C ARG A 11 -22.63 -19.05 14.74
N GLY A 12 -22.74 -20.35 14.44
CA GLY A 12 -23.88 -20.95 13.72
C GLY A 12 -23.70 -21.22 12.23
N PHE A 13 -22.74 -20.57 11.54
CA PHE A 13 -22.63 -20.66 10.06
C PHE A 13 -21.28 -21.17 9.53
N ARG A 14 -20.29 -21.47 10.39
CA ARG A 14 -18.90 -21.81 10.00
C ARG A 14 -18.29 -20.83 8.98
N GLU A 15 -18.69 -19.56 9.08
CA GLU A 15 -18.24 -18.50 8.17
C GLU A 15 -17.13 -17.69 8.85
N LEU A 16 -16.00 -17.51 8.16
CA LEU A 16 -14.90 -16.68 8.64
C LEU A 16 -15.18 -15.20 8.39
N ARG A 17 -14.94 -14.37 9.40
CA ARG A 17 -15.07 -12.91 9.36
C ARG A 17 -13.80 -12.24 9.82
N VAL A 18 -13.55 -11.04 9.31
CA VAL A 18 -12.42 -10.19 9.73
C VAL A 18 -12.68 -9.69 11.15
N GLY A 19 -11.77 -10.01 12.07
CA GLY A 19 -11.71 -9.50 13.43
C GLY A 19 -10.83 -8.25 13.53
N ARG A 20 -9.99 -8.16 14.58
CA ARG A 20 -9.04 -7.05 14.71
C ARG A 20 -7.95 -7.16 13.66
N HIS A 21 -7.47 -6.02 13.16
CA HIS A 21 -6.40 -5.98 12.18
C HIS A 21 -5.61 -4.67 12.23
N SER A 22 -4.39 -4.70 11.71
CA SER A 22 -3.56 -3.52 11.46
C SER A 22 -3.39 -3.20 9.96
N VAL A 23 -4.17 -3.85 9.10
CA VAL A 23 -4.18 -3.60 7.65
C VAL A 23 -4.47 -2.12 7.34
N PRO A 24 -3.68 -1.45 6.49
CA PRO A 24 -3.87 -0.03 6.18
C PRO A 24 -5.25 0.26 5.59
N PRO A 25 -5.87 1.42 5.91
CA PRO A 25 -7.21 1.79 5.40
C PRO A 25 -7.31 1.83 3.88
N CYS A 26 -6.19 1.98 3.20
CA CYS A 26 -6.10 2.07 1.76
C CYS A 26 -6.20 0.71 1.04
N VAL A 27 -6.09 -0.40 1.79
CA VAL A 27 -6.31 -1.76 1.28
C VAL A 27 -7.80 -2.12 1.45
N PRO A 28 -8.49 -2.61 0.41
CA PRO A 28 -9.94 -2.84 0.43
C PRO A 28 -10.33 -4.13 1.19
N LEU A 29 -9.87 -4.28 2.43
CA LEU A 29 -9.97 -5.51 3.23
C LEU A 29 -11.41 -6.05 3.33
N GLN A 30 -12.38 -5.19 3.62
CA GLN A 30 -13.79 -5.60 3.77
C GLN A 30 -14.39 -6.11 2.45
N GLY A 31 -14.03 -5.50 1.32
CA GLY A 31 -14.47 -5.95 -0.01
C GLY A 31 -13.85 -7.29 -0.38
N LEU A 32 -12.56 -7.49 -0.09
CA LEU A 32 -11.87 -8.77 -0.29
C LEU A 32 -12.47 -9.86 0.60
N ALA A 33 -12.74 -9.54 1.86
CA ALA A 33 -13.31 -10.47 2.83
C ALA A 33 -14.66 -10.99 2.36
N ARG A 34 -15.59 -10.09 2.00
CA ARG A 34 -16.93 -10.46 1.49
C ARG A 34 -16.87 -11.33 0.23
N ARG A 35 -15.88 -11.10 -0.64
CA ARG A 35 -15.77 -11.80 -1.92
C ARG A 35 -15.13 -13.18 -1.80
N PHE A 36 -14.10 -13.33 -0.96
CA PHE A 36 -13.23 -14.51 -0.99
C PHE A 36 -13.29 -15.37 0.28
N LEU A 37 -13.59 -14.81 1.46
CA LEU A 37 -13.61 -15.61 2.71
C LEU A 37 -14.65 -16.73 2.74
N PRO A 38 -15.88 -16.58 2.18
CA PRO A 38 -16.87 -17.65 2.25
C PRO A 38 -16.50 -18.92 1.47
N GLY A 39 -15.65 -18.79 0.43
CA GLY A 39 -15.33 -19.90 -0.47
C GLY A 39 -13.87 -20.35 -0.43
N ASN A 40 -12.92 -19.43 -0.24
CA ASN A 40 -11.50 -19.72 -0.40
C ASN A 40 -10.60 -18.80 0.43
N LEU A 41 -10.29 -19.25 1.66
CA LEU A 41 -9.37 -18.54 2.56
C LEU A 41 -7.99 -18.32 1.93
N ARG A 42 -7.47 -19.30 1.18
CA ARG A 42 -6.15 -19.19 0.55
C ARG A 42 -6.12 -18.08 -0.51
N GLU A 43 -7.16 -18.00 -1.33
CA GLU A 43 -7.29 -16.94 -2.33
C GLU A 43 -7.45 -15.56 -1.68
N PHE A 44 -8.27 -15.46 -0.63
CA PHE A 44 -8.38 -14.23 0.17
C PHE A 44 -7.00 -13.76 0.67
N LEU A 45 -6.23 -14.65 1.29
CA LEU A 45 -4.89 -14.32 1.81
C LEU A 45 -3.91 -13.95 0.70
N ALA A 46 -3.96 -14.64 -0.44
CA ALA A 46 -3.09 -14.34 -1.59
C ALA A 46 -3.40 -12.96 -2.21
N VAL A 47 -4.68 -12.61 -2.35
CA VAL A 47 -5.08 -11.28 -2.84
C VAL A 47 -4.68 -10.20 -1.85
N LEU A 48 -4.96 -10.39 -0.55
CA LEU A 48 -4.59 -9.45 0.50
C LEU A 48 -3.07 -9.21 0.55
N TRP A 49 -2.28 -10.28 0.48
CA TRP A 49 -0.81 -10.22 0.45
C TRP A 49 -0.29 -9.38 -0.72
N ARG A 50 -0.88 -9.53 -1.92
CA ARG A 50 -0.51 -8.70 -3.08
C ARG A 50 -0.76 -7.22 -2.85
N HIS A 51 -1.91 -6.86 -2.25
CA HIS A 51 -2.21 -5.46 -1.94
C HIS A 51 -1.23 -4.88 -0.92
N LEU A 52 -0.92 -5.63 0.14
CA LEU A 52 0.02 -5.21 1.18
C LEU A 52 1.43 -5.03 0.60
N ASN A 53 1.91 -5.97 -0.20
CA ASN A 53 3.22 -5.86 -0.84
C ASN A 53 3.30 -4.70 -1.81
N ALA A 54 2.26 -4.50 -2.64
CA ALA A 54 2.24 -3.35 -3.54
C ALA A 54 2.30 -2.03 -2.76
N PHE A 55 1.61 -1.93 -1.62
CA PHE A 55 1.67 -0.75 -0.75
C PHE A 55 3.07 -0.53 -0.16
N VAL A 56 3.67 -1.57 0.45
CA VAL A 56 5.02 -1.49 1.03
C VAL A 56 6.06 -1.16 -0.04
N ALA A 57 5.98 -1.78 -1.22
CA ALA A 57 6.89 -1.53 -2.34
C ALA A 57 6.83 -0.07 -2.80
N ARG A 58 5.62 0.48 -3.00
CA ARG A 58 5.44 1.90 -3.36
C ARG A 58 6.02 2.86 -2.31
N ARG A 59 5.81 2.55 -1.02
CA ARG A 59 6.38 3.35 0.07
C ARG A 59 7.92 3.28 0.08
N GLN A 60 8.48 2.11 -0.17
CA GLN A 60 9.93 1.95 -0.27
C GLN A 60 10.50 2.67 -1.50
N GLN A 61 9.83 2.62 -2.64
CA GLN A 61 10.22 3.37 -3.85
C GLN A 61 10.27 4.87 -3.58
N LEU A 62 9.28 5.43 -2.87
CA LEU A 62 9.30 6.84 -2.46
C LEU A 62 10.49 7.17 -1.55
N LYS A 63 10.81 6.28 -0.62
CA LYS A 63 11.96 6.45 0.28
C LYS A 63 13.27 6.44 -0.51
N LEU A 64 13.48 5.44 -1.37
CA LEU A 64 14.67 5.34 -2.22
C LEU A 64 14.80 6.53 -3.16
N LEU A 65 13.69 7.02 -3.72
CA LEU A 65 13.69 8.22 -4.55
C LEU A 65 14.26 9.44 -3.80
N GLN A 66 13.90 9.60 -2.51
CA GLN A 66 14.41 10.68 -1.68
C GLN A 66 15.89 10.49 -1.30
N GLU A 67 16.30 9.25 -1.03
CA GLU A 67 17.65 8.92 -0.58
C GLU A 67 18.66 8.95 -1.74
N GLU A 68 18.32 8.38 -2.89
CA GLU A 68 19.24 8.20 -4.02
C GLU A 68 19.25 9.39 -5.00
N PHE A 69 18.17 10.17 -5.07
CA PHE A 69 18.01 11.27 -6.04
C PHE A 69 17.80 12.64 -5.38
N SER A 70 18.20 12.79 -4.12
CA SER A 70 18.10 14.05 -3.35
C SER A 70 18.68 15.25 -4.11
N GLU A 71 19.79 15.07 -4.83
CA GLU A 71 20.46 16.13 -5.60
C GLU A 71 19.64 16.60 -6.80
N CYS A 72 18.85 15.72 -7.39
CA CYS A 72 18.00 16.04 -8.55
C CYS A 72 16.63 16.56 -8.13
N ILE A 73 16.15 16.19 -6.95
CA ILE A 73 14.81 16.52 -6.48
C ILE A 73 14.82 17.86 -5.71
N GLN A 74 13.81 18.71 -5.97
CA GLN A 74 13.61 19.96 -5.26
C GLN A 74 12.53 19.81 -4.19
N GLY A 75 12.94 19.98 -2.93
CA GLY A 75 12.05 19.85 -1.77
C GLY A 75 11.64 18.40 -1.49
N THR A 76 10.66 18.21 -0.61
CA THR A 76 10.19 16.88 -0.22
C THR A 76 9.14 16.35 -1.21
N PRO A 77 9.35 15.19 -1.85
CA PRO A 77 8.32 14.53 -2.64
C PRO A 77 7.05 14.28 -1.84
N CYS A 78 5.90 14.65 -2.40
CA CYS A 78 4.60 14.40 -1.80
C CYS A 78 4.00 13.12 -2.38
N SER A 79 3.30 12.34 -1.54
CA SER A 79 2.50 11.21 -1.99
C SER A 79 1.17 11.17 -1.25
N ASN A 80 0.19 10.53 -1.87
CA ASN A 80 -1.07 10.23 -1.19
C ASN A 80 -0.92 9.02 -0.25
N SER A 81 -1.92 8.74 0.58
CA SER A 81 -1.91 7.65 1.57
C SER A 81 -1.71 6.24 0.97
N LEU A 82 -1.93 6.09 -0.33
CA LEU A 82 -1.73 4.85 -1.09
C LEU A 82 -0.31 4.73 -1.66
N CYS A 83 0.46 5.81 -1.66
CA CYS A 83 1.71 5.96 -2.41
C CYS A 83 1.59 5.57 -3.90
N ASN A 84 0.39 5.63 -4.51
CA ASN A 84 0.21 5.41 -5.96
C ASN A 84 0.25 6.70 -6.77
N VAL A 85 0.16 7.85 -6.12
CA VAL A 85 0.36 9.16 -6.75
C VAL A 85 1.54 9.81 -6.08
N LEU A 86 2.46 10.30 -6.90
CA LEU A 86 3.71 10.90 -6.48
C LEU A 86 3.87 12.25 -7.20
N SER A 87 4.22 13.28 -6.44
CA SER A 87 4.42 14.63 -6.96
C SER A 87 5.71 15.22 -6.40
N PHE A 88 6.61 15.63 -7.29
CA PHE A 88 7.90 16.21 -6.95
C PHE A 88 8.37 17.10 -8.09
N ARG A 89 9.31 17.99 -7.79
CA ARG A 89 10.00 18.82 -8.78
C ARG A 89 11.42 18.30 -8.97
N CYS A 90 11.91 18.31 -10.21
CA CYS A 90 13.29 17.94 -10.51
C CYS A 90 14.07 19.11 -11.12
N ARG A 91 15.33 19.23 -10.74
CA ARG A 91 16.34 19.98 -11.50
C ARG A 91 16.77 19.14 -12.68
N ILE A 92 16.54 19.65 -13.89
CA ILE A 92 17.03 19.04 -15.12
C ILE A 92 18.39 19.70 -15.44
N PRO A 93 19.51 18.96 -15.43
CA PRO A 93 20.81 19.51 -15.80
C PRO A 93 20.75 19.96 -17.27
N GLY A 94 21.08 21.24 -17.54
CA GLY A 94 21.21 21.78 -18.90
C GLY A 94 20.20 22.85 -19.33
N LYS A 95 19.22 23.22 -18.50
CA LYS A 95 18.40 24.42 -18.75
C LYS A 95 18.99 25.60 -17.98
N ASN A 96 19.90 26.33 -18.62
CA ASN A 96 20.25 27.68 -18.15
C ASN A 96 18.93 28.48 -18.05
N PRO A 97 18.67 29.19 -16.94
CA PRO A 97 17.61 30.19 -16.93
C PRO A 97 17.99 31.20 -18.02
N GLN A 98 17.21 31.24 -19.11
CA GLN A 98 17.36 32.34 -20.04
C GLN A 98 16.92 33.60 -19.30
N ILE A 99 17.90 34.51 -19.27
CA ILE A 99 17.98 35.88 -18.76
C ILE A 99 16.63 36.61 -18.77
#